data_AF-A0A436CPE9-F1
#
_entry.id   AF-A0A436CPE9-F1
#
_cell.length_a   1.000
_cell.length_b   1.000
_cell.length_c   1.000
_cell.angle_alpha   90.00
_cell.angle_beta   90.00
_cell.angle_gamma   90.00
#
_symmetry.space_group_name_H-M   'P 1'
#
loop_
_entity.id
_entity.type
_entity.pdbx_description
1 polymer ?
#
loop_
_entity_poly.entity_id
_entity_poly.type
_entity_poly.pdbx_seq_one_letter_code
_entity_poly.pdbx_strand_id
1 'polypeptide(L)'
;VEMEAVVDDGDRFAKPDLLFHQTILRMTGNELIGSLAALVETALVTSFRLSNDNPEGQRPSLPLHREVAEKIAAGDATGAQKALLVLIDNAEEDVRRSVENRNKRRQNRELAS
;
A
#
# COMPACT_ATOMS: atom_id res chain seq x y z
N VAL A 1 10.51 10.64 4.28
CA VAL A 1 10.52 11.32 5.60
C VAL A 1 9.20 11.18 6.32
N GLU A 2 8.05 11.48 5.70
CA GLU A 2 6.74 11.33 6.38
C GLU A 2 6.32 9.87 6.64
N MET A 3 6.32 8.99 5.62
CA MET A 3 6.00 7.56 5.81
C MET A 3 6.89 6.88 6.86
N GLU A 4 8.19 7.17 6.81
CA GLU A 4 9.20 6.60 7.71
C GLU A 4 8.96 7.02 9.17
N ALA A 5 8.45 8.23 9.41
CA ALA A 5 8.13 8.71 10.75
C ALA A 5 6.87 8.05 11.37
N VAL A 6 6.06 7.37 10.57
CA VAL A 6 4.79 6.75 11.01
C VAL A 6 4.71 5.27 10.66
N VAL A 7 5.82 4.64 10.27
CA VAL A 7 5.85 3.26 9.76
C VAL A 7 5.32 2.21 10.74
N ASP A 8 5.48 2.47 12.04
CA ASP A 8 5.03 1.58 13.10
C ASP A 8 3.56 1.85 13.51
N ASP A 9 2.88 2.81 12.86
CA ASP A 9 1.49 3.18 13.09
C ASP A 9 0.71 3.09 11.78
N GLY A 10 0.04 1.95 11.57
CA GLY A 10 -0.68 1.66 10.31
C GLY A 10 -1.75 2.69 9.96
N ASP A 11 -2.47 3.22 10.95
CA ASP A 11 -3.52 4.23 10.73
C ASP A 11 -2.90 5.56 10.29
N ARG A 12 -1.74 5.94 10.86
CA ARG A 12 -1.02 7.14 10.44
C ARG A 12 -0.23 6.94 9.15
N PHE A 13 0.15 5.72 8.81
CA PHE A 13 0.86 5.37 7.57
C PHE A 13 -0.01 5.52 6.32
N ALA A 14 -1.31 5.26 6.43
CA ALA A 14 -2.24 5.29 5.30
C ALA A 14 -2.27 6.63 4.56
N LYS A 15 -2.15 7.76 5.28
CA LYS A 15 -2.24 9.10 4.67
C LYS A 15 -0.99 9.46 3.84
N PRO A 16 0.25 9.35 4.36
CA PRO A 16 1.45 9.53 3.56
C PRO A 16 1.54 8.59 2.37
N ASP A 17 1.12 7.33 2.53
CA ASP A 17 1.03 6.34 1.46
C ASP A 17 0.10 6.75 0.33
N LEU A 18 -1.11 7.16 0.68
CA LEU A 18 -2.05 7.68 -0.28
C LEU A 18 -1.50 8.89 -1.05
N LEU A 19 -0.91 9.86 -0.33
CA LEU A 19 -0.33 11.05 -0.96
C LEU A 19 0.77 10.72 -1.96
N PHE A 20 1.58 9.69 -1.66
CA PHE A 20 2.60 9.19 -2.57
C PHE A 20 1.99 8.69 -3.89
N HIS A 21 1.04 7.76 -3.82
CA HIS A 21 0.39 7.19 -5.00
C HIS A 21 -0.36 8.25 -5.83
N GLN A 22 -1.11 9.13 -5.17
CA GLN A 22 -1.82 10.20 -5.88
C GLN A 22 -0.87 11.18 -6.57
N THR A 23 0.31 11.43 -5.98
CA THR A 23 1.30 12.32 -6.59
C THR A 23 1.85 11.71 -7.88
N ILE A 24 2.18 10.41 -7.88
CA ILE A 24 2.62 9.70 -9.09
C ILE A 24 1.56 9.76 -10.19
N LEU A 25 0.28 9.52 -9.86
CA LEU A 25 -0.81 9.58 -10.84
C LEU A 25 -0.98 10.98 -11.45
N ARG A 26 -0.87 12.03 -10.63
CA ARG A 26 -0.94 13.42 -11.09
C ARG A 26 0.26 13.82 -11.96
N MET A 27 1.44 13.24 -11.74
CA MET A 27 2.64 13.51 -12.56
C MET A 27 2.49 13.06 -14.01
N THR A 28 1.50 12.22 -14.34
CA THR A 28 1.22 11.83 -15.73
C THR A 28 0.74 12.99 -16.61
N GLY A 29 0.25 14.08 -15.99
CA GLY A 29 -0.37 15.21 -16.72
C GLY A 29 -1.69 14.85 -17.41
N ASN A 30 -2.21 13.64 -17.19
CA ASN A 30 -3.45 13.17 -17.80
C ASN A 30 -4.59 13.30 -16.78
N GLU A 31 -5.54 14.20 -17.04
CA GLU A 31 -6.66 14.47 -16.13
C GLU A 31 -7.54 13.24 -15.87
N LEU A 32 -7.72 12.36 -16.85
CA LEU A 32 -8.46 11.10 -16.66
C LEU A 32 -7.74 10.22 -15.62
N ILE A 33 -6.43 10.03 -15.76
CA ILE A 33 -5.62 9.26 -14.79
C ILE A 33 -5.60 9.96 -13.43
N GLY A 34 -5.52 11.29 -13.40
CA GLY A 34 -5.60 12.07 -12.17
C GLY A 34 -6.94 11.87 -11.44
N SER A 35 -8.06 11.82 -12.17
CA SER A 35 -9.39 11.56 -11.57
C SER A 35 -9.53 10.14 -11.00
N LEU A 36 -8.78 9.16 -11.53
CA LEU A 36 -8.72 7.80 -10.98
C LEU A 36 -7.98 7.74 -9.63
N ALA A 37 -7.24 8.78 -9.25
CA ALA A 37 -6.54 8.85 -7.96
C ALA A 37 -7.50 8.76 -6.76
N ALA A 38 -8.75 9.24 -6.91
CA ALA A 38 -9.79 9.10 -5.88
C ALA A 38 -10.33 7.66 -5.75
N LEU A 39 -10.29 6.86 -6.82
CA LEU A 39 -10.62 5.44 -6.75
C LEU A 39 -9.54 4.66 -6.00
N VAL A 40 -8.27 4.97 -6.30
CA VAL A 40 -7.10 4.40 -5.61
C VAL A 40 -7.14 4.72 -4.12
N GLU A 41 -7.58 5.90 -3.73
CA GLU A 41 -7.83 6.27 -2.32
C GLU A 41 -8.74 5.29 -1.59
N THR A 42 -9.90 5.00 -2.18
CA THR A 42 -10.89 4.10 -1.56
C THR A 42 -10.33 2.68 -1.42
N ALA A 43 -9.63 2.20 -2.45
CA ALA A 43 -9.01 0.88 -2.45
C ALA A 43 -7.90 0.76 -1.39
N LEU A 44 -7.00 1.75 -1.32
CA LEU A 44 -5.89 1.76 -0.36
C LEU A 44 -6.40 1.86 1.09
N VAL A 45 -7.35 2.74 1.38
CA VAL A 45 -7.93 2.85 2.73
C VAL A 45 -8.59 1.54 3.17
N THR A 46 -9.26 0.85 2.25
CA THR A 46 -9.85 -0.47 2.52
C THR A 46 -8.78 -1.52 2.76
N SER A 47 -7.73 -1.54 1.93
CA SER A 47 -6.56 -2.42 2.08
C SER A 47 -5.90 -2.25 3.45
N PHE A 48 -5.63 -1.02 3.89
CA PHE A 48 -5.05 -0.74 5.21
C PHE A 48 -5.90 -1.27 6.35
N ARG A 49 -7.22 -1.04 6.31
CA ARG A 49 -8.15 -1.58 7.31
C ARG A 49 -8.17 -3.10 7.35
N LEU A 50 -7.95 -3.76 6.21
CA LEU A 50 -7.84 -5.22 6.15
C LEU A 50 -6.48 -5.70 6.67
N SER A 51 -5.41 -4.97 6.38
CA SER A 51 -4.03 -5.34 6.71
C SER A 51 -3.54 -4.86 8.08
N ASN A 52 -4.34 -4.11 8.87
CA ASN A 52 -4.00 -3.73 10.25
C ASN A 52 -3.72 -4.93 11.19
N ASP A 53 -4.14 -6.15 10.80
CA ASP A 53 -3.82 -7.39 11.51
C ASP A 53 -2.46 -8.00 11.10
N ASN A 54 -1.73 -7.40 10.15
CA ASN A 54 -0.43 -7.88 9.67
C ASN A 54 0.65 -7.70 10.76
N PRO A 55 1.28 -8.78 11.26
CA PRO A 55 2.31 -8.71 12.30
C PRO A 55 3.54 -7.90 11.90
N GLU A 56 3.89 -7.90 10.61
CA GLU A 56 5.06 -7.17 10.09
C GLU A 56 4.76 -5.68 9.83
N GLY A 57 3.48 -5.28 9.95
CA GLY A 57 3.03 -3.92 9.71
C GLY A 57 3.40 -3.40 8.32
N GLN A 58 3.78 -2.12 8.25
CA GLN A 58 4.10 -1.43 6.99
C GLN A 58 5.62 -1.31 6.75
N ARG A 59 6.47 -1.77 7.68
CA ARG A 59 7.93 -1.64 7.56
C ARG A 59 8.50 -2.26 6.27
N PRO A 60 8.03 -3.43 5.80
CA PRO A 60 8.55 -4.02 4.57
C PRO A 60 8.26 -3.19 3.31
N SER A 61 7.25 -2.32 3.32
CA SER A 61 6.87 -1.51 2.15
C SER A 61 7.75 -0.25 2.00
N LEU A 62 8.37 0.25 3.06
CA LEU A 62 9.24 1.45 2.99
C LEU A 62 10.37 1.36 1.96
N PRO A 63 11.20 0.30 1.91
CA PRO A 63 12.26 0.20 0.90
C PRO A 63 11.70 0.18 -0.52
N LEU A 64 10.53 -0.42 -0.74
CA LEU A 64 9.87 -0.48 -2.05
C LEU A 64 9.38 0.91 -2.49
N HIS A 65 8.79 1.68 -1.58
CA HIS A 65 8.43 3.07 -1.82
C HIS A 65 9.64 3.93 -2.18
N ARG A 66 10.74 3.76 -1.45
CA ARG A 66 12.00 4.46 -1.71
C ARG A 66 12.54 4.10 -3.10
N GLU A 67 12.53 2.82 -3.46
CA GLU A 67 12.96 2.38 -4.79
C GLU A 67 12.15 3.03 -5.91
N VAL A 68 10.81 3.04 -5.80
CA VAL A 68 9.95 3.72 -6.78
C VAL A 68 10.32 5.20 -6.91
N ALA A 69 10.47 5.91 -5.79
CA ALA A 69 10.83 7.32 -5.79
C ALA A 69 12.20 7.59 -6.43
N GLU A 70 13.20 6.76 -6.13
CA GLU A 70 14.54 6.85 -6.69
C GLU A 70 14.54 6.61 -8.21
N LYS A 71 13.77 5.62 -8.69
CA LYS A 71 13.63 5.34 -10.13
C LYS A 71 12.96 6.48 -10.88
N ILE A 72 11.91 7.08 -10.30
CA ILE A 72 11.25 8.26 -10.86
C ILE A 72 12.22 9.44 -10.92
N ALA A 73 12.96 9.70 -9.83
CA ALA A 73 13.92 10.80 -9.76
C ALA A 73 15.07 10.64 -10.77
N ALA A 74 15.47 9.41 -11.07
CA ALA A 74 16.48 9.08 -12.07
C ALA A 74 15.95 9.14 -13.53
N GLY A 75 14.65 9.33 -13.75
CA GLY A 75 14.03 9.24 -15.07
C GLY A 75 13.95 7.83 -15.65
N ASP A 76 14.15 6.80 -14.82
CA ASP A 76 14.09 5.38 -15.21
C ASP A 76 12.63 4.90 -15.21
N ALA A 77 11.90 5.22 -16.29
CA ALA A 77 10.48 4.89 -16.40
C ALA A 77 10.21 3.38 -16.29
N THR A 78 11.05 2.54 -16.92
CA THR A 78 10.90 1.08 -16.87
C THR A 78 11.20 0.54 -15.47
N GLY A 79 12.24 1.05 -14.81
CA GLY A 79 12.57 0.69 -13.43
C GLY A 79 11.46 1.10 -12.46
N ALA A 80 10.93 2.31 -12.59
CA ALA A 80 9.83 2.81 -11.77
C ALA A 80 8.58 1.94 -11.92
N GLN A 81 8.23 1.56 -13.15
CA GLN A 81 7.11 0.65 -13.42
C GLN A 81 7.31 -0.70 -12.72
N LYS A 82 8.49 -1.31 -12.85
CA LYS A 82 8.79 -2.62 -12.24
C LYS A 82 8.72 -2.56 -10.71
N ALA A 83 9.34 -1.54 -10.11
CA ALA A 83 9.31 -1.35 -8.67
C ALA A 83 7.87 -1.12 -8.15
N LEU A 84 7.06 -0.35 -8.89
CA LEU A 84 5.68 -0.09 -8.52
C LEU A 84 4.80 -1.36 -8.60
N LEU A 85 5.03 -2.22 -9.59
CA LEU A 85 4.34 -3.52 -9.67
C LEU A 85 4.69 -4.41 -8.47
N VAL A 86 5.97 -4.52 -8.11
CA VAL A 86 6.40 -5.27 -6.93
C VAL A 86 5.75 -4.73 -5.65
N LEU A 87 5.65 -3.41 -5.51
CA LEU A 87 4.98 -2.79 -4.37
C LEU A 87 3.49 -3.17 -4.29
N ILE A 88 2.78 -3.16 -5.42
CA ILE A 88 1.34 -3.51 -5.49
C ILE A 88 1.13 -5.00 -5.23
N ASP A 89 1.95 -5.87 -5.83
CA ASP A 89 1.85 -7.33 -5.65
C ASP A 89 2.03 -7.73 -4.18
N ASN A 90 2.98 -7.08 -3.49
CA ASN A 90 3.19 -7.31 -2.06
C ASN A 90 2.02 -6.82 -1.20
N ALA A 91 1.44 -5.66 -1.55
CA ALA A 91 0.26 -5.15 -0.86
C ALA A 91 -0.97 -6.08 -1.04
N GLU A 92 -1.15 -6.64 -2.23
CA GLU A 92 -2.21 -7.63 -2.50
C GLU A 92 -2.02 -8.90 -1.64
N GLU A 93 -0.80 -9.41 -1.57
CA GLU A 93 -0.46 -10.58 -0.77
C GLU A 93 -0.70 -10.35 0.74
N ASP A 94 -0.37 -9.16 1.25
CA ASP A 94 -0.63 -8.78 2.64
C ASP A 94 -2.12 -8.73 2.98
N VAL A 95 -2.94 -8.18 2.07
CA VAL A 95 -4.41 -8.20 2.21
C VAL A 95 -4.93 -9.62 2.22
N ARG A 96 -4.48 -10.46 1.27
CA ARG A 96 -4.89 -11.87 1.16
C ARG A 96 -4.61 -12.63 2.46
N ARG A 97 -3.38 -12.51 2.99
CA ARG A 97 -2.99 -13.13 4.27
C ARG A 97 -3.84 -12.64 5.43
N SER A 98 -4.12 -11.35 5.50
CA SER A 98 -4.90 -10.76 6.58
C SER A 98 -6.35 -11.25 6.57
N VAL A 99 -6.97 -11.35 5.39
CA VAL A 99 -8.31 -11.93 5.21
C VAL A 99 -8.33 -13.41 5.62
N GLU A 100 -7.36 -14.21 5.17
CA GLU A 100 -7.25 -15.62 5.55
C GLU A 100 -7.10 -15.82 7.06
N ASN A 101 -6.28 -14.99 7.71
CA ASN A 101 -6.06 -15.04 9.15
C ASN A 101 -7.34 -14.69 9.93
N ARG A 102 -8.12 -13.69 9.48
CA ARG A 102 -9.42 -13.38 10.07
C ARG A 102 -10.41 -14.53 9.94
N ASN A 103 -10.47 -15.16 8.78
CA ASN A 103 -11.36 -16.30 8.53
C ASN A 103 -11.01 -17.48 9.45
N LYS A 104 -9.72 -17.80 9.60
CA LYS A 104 -9.24 -18.84 10.55
C LYS A 104 -9.61 -18.49 12.00
N ARG A 105 -9.38 -17.25 12.44
CA ARG A 105 -9.75 -16.79 13.79
C ARG A 105 -11.26 -16.93 14.05
N ARG A 106 -12.10 -16.64 13.05
CA ARG A 106 -13.55 -16.79 13.14
C ARG A 106 -13.96 -18.26 13.27
N GLN A 107 -13.45 -19.14 12.41
CA GLN A 107 -13.72 -20.58 12.47
C GLN A 107 -13.32 -21.18 13.83
N ASN A 108 -12.15 -20.81 14.35
CA ASN A 108 -11.68 -21.29 15.66
C ASN A 108 -12.58 -20.84 16.82
N ARG A 109 -13.21 -19.67 16.73
CA ARG A 109 -14.18 -19.20 17.73
C ARG A 109 -15.51 -19.96 17.64
N GLU A 110 -15.97 -20.28 16.43
CA GLU A 110 -17.18 -21.07 16.21
C GLU A 110 -17.01 -22.52 16.69
N LEU A 111 -15.82 -23.11 16.54
CA LEU A 111 -15.49 -24.46 17.03
C LEU A 111 -15.28 -24.53 18.56
N ALA A 112 -15.00 -23.41 19.22
CA ALA A 112 -14.78 -23.32 20.66
C ALA A 112 -16.05 -22.95 21.45
N SER A 113 -17.18 -22.73 20.76
CA SER A 113 -18.50 -22.46 21.33
C SER A 113 -19.40 -23.69 21.27
#